data_AF-I3TCI5-F1
#
_entry.id   AF-I3TCI5-F1
#
_cell.length_a   1.000
_cell.length_b   1.000
_cell.length_c   1.000
_cell.angle_alpha   90.00
_cell.angle_beta   90.00
_cell.angle_gamma   90.00
#
_symmetry.space_group_name_H-M   'P 1'
#
loop_
_entity.id
_entity.type
_entity.pdbx_description
1 polymer ?
#
loop_
_entity_poly.entity_id
_entity_poly.type
_entity_poly.pdbx_seq_one_letter_code
_entity_poly.pdbx_strand_id
1 'polypeptide(L)'
;MDMTDELLGDMIEEIIEEYYEDKVDIESEYEDILNFIVKRLARKAGKKNRTEKYLKILEKLRKRSSVAKLILSYLISEYIEERDSGALESRSSSREYS
;
A
#
# COMPACT_ATOMS: atom_id res chain seq x y z
N MET A 1 3.99 -12.39 -8.50
CA MET A 1 3.48 -11.01 -8.35
C MET A 1 2.20 -11.06 -7.53
N ASP A 2 2.09 -10.18 -6.54
CA ASP A 2 0.88 -9.98 -5.75
C ASP A 2 -0.23 -9.43 -6.66
N MET A 3 -1.49 -9.85 -6.48
CA MET A 3 -2.62 -9.31 -7.27
C MET A 3 -2.77 -7.79 -7.10
N THR A 4 -2.23 -7.25 -6.01
CA THR A 4 -2.21 -5.81 -5.73
C THR A 4 -1.30 -5.08 -6.71
N ASP A 5 -0.12 -5.64 -6.95
CA ASP A 5 0.85 -5.15 -7.94
C ASP A 5 0.23 -5.22 -9.35
N GLU A 6 -0.36 -6.36 -9.70
CA GLU A 6 -1.01 -6.54 -11.02
C GLU A 6 -2.18 -5.56 -11.27
N LEU A 7 -2.92 -5.18 -10.23
CA LEU A 7 -4.12 -4.35 -10.38
C LEU A 7 -3.88 -2.86 -10.17
N LEU A 8 -2.90 -2.50 -9.33
CA LEU A 8 -2.68 -1.13 -8.87
C LEU A 8 -1.22 -0.67 -9.01
N GLY A 9 -0.28 -1.53 -9.40
CA GLY A 9 1.15 -1.23 -9.47
C GLY A 9 1.46 0.00 -10.31
N ASP A 10 0.99 0.03 -11.56
CA ASP A 10 1.15 1.19 -12.46
C ASP A 10 0.67 2.51 -11.81
N MET A 11 -0.42 2.47 -11.02
CA MET A 11 -0.92 3.67 -10.34
C MET A 11 -0.08 4.05 -9.13
N ILE A 12 0.52 3.07 -8.44
CA ILE A 12 1.43 3.31 -7.33
C ILE A 12 2.71 3.96 -7.86
N GLU A 13 3.29 3.39 -8.92
CA GLU A 13 4.48 3.95 -9.59
C GLU A 13 4.22 5.37 -10.08
N GLU A 14 3.13 5.59 -10.83
CA GLU A 14 2.75 6.92 -11.33
C GLU A 14 2.62 7.96 -10.21
N ILE A 15 2.04 7.59 -9.06
CA ILE A 15 1.88 8.52 -7.93
C ILE A 15 3.23 8.82 -7.27
N ILE A 16 4.11 7.83 -7.15
CA ILE A 16 5.45 8.02 -6.59
C ILE A 16 6.22 8.99 -7.49
N GLU A 17 6.28 8.70 -8.79
CA GLU A 17 6.99 9.53 -9.76
C GLU A 17 6.42 10.96 -9.83
N GLU A 18 5.09 11.13 -9.82
CA GLU A 18 4.49 12.47 -9.93
C GLU A 18 4.62 13.33 -8.66
N TYR A 19 4.57 12.73 -7.47
CA TYR A 19 4.38 13.50 -6.22
C TYR A 19 5.42 13.25 -5.13
N TYR A 20 6.19 12.16 -5.21
CA TYR A 20 7.04 11.69 -4.12
C TYR A 20 8.42 11.20 -4.56
N GLU A 21 8.84 11.49 -5.80
CA GLU A 21 10.16 11.12 -6.35
C GLU A 21 11.32 11.62 -5.46
N ASP A 22 11.14 12.75 -4.78
CA ASP A 22 12.14 13.32 -3.87
C ASP A 22 12.20 12.65 -2.49
N LYS A 23 11.24 11.77 -2.17
CA LYS A 23 11.07 11.16 -0.84
C LYS A 23 11.11 9.64 -0.84
N VAL A 24 10.93 9.03 -2.01
CA VAL A 24 10.82 7.59 -2.20
C VAL A 24 11.79 7.19 -3.28
N ASP A 25 12.72 6.30 -2.92
CA ASP A 25 13.53 5.60 -3.91
C ASP A 25 12.75 4.36 -4.38
N ILE A 26 12.11 4.46 -5.54
CA ILE A 26 11.19 3.42 -6.02
C ILE A 26 11.91 2.07 -6.24
N GLU A 27 13.18 2.07 -6.63
CA GLU A 27 13.93 0.83 -6.87
C GLU A 27 14.13 0.02 -5.59
N SER A 28 14.30 0.71 -4.45
CA SER A 28 14.55 0.06 -3.16
C SER A 28 13.30 -0.08 -2.29
N GLU A 29 12.32 0.81 -2.43
CA GLU A 29 11.18 0.90 -1.50
C GLU A 29 9.84 0.40 -2.06
N TYR A 30 9.74 0.13 -3.37
CA TYR A 30 8.46 -0.24 -3.99
C TYR A 30 7.80 -1.45 -3.30
N GLU A 31 8.56 -2.49 -3.01
CA GLU A 31 8.05 -3.70 -2.35
C GLU A 31 7.54 -3.41 -0.93
N ASP A 32 8.18 -2.50 -0.19
CA ASP A 32 7.76 -2.11 1.16
C ASP A 32 6.47 -1.28 1.12
N ILE A 33 6.37 -0.35 0.16
CA ILE A 33 5.16 0.43 -0.09
C ILE A 33 3.99 -0.48 -0.49
N LEU A 34 4.23 -1.40 -1.42
CA LEU A 34 3.24 -2.38 -1.85
C LEU A 34 2.74 -3.21 -0.66
N ASN A 35 3.67 -3.75 0.14
CA ASN A 35 3.33 -4.52 1.34
C ASN A 35 2.57 -3.69 2.38
N PHE A 36 2.91 -2.41 2.54
CA PHE A 36 2.19 -1.49 3.40
C PHE A 36 0.73 -1.32 2.93
N ILE A 37 0.54 -1.03 1.64
CA ILE A 37 -0.78 -0.89 1.01
C ILE A 37 -1.60 -2.17 1.17
N VAL A 38 -1.01 -3.33 0.89
CA VAL A 38 -1.65 -4.65 1.06
C VAL A 38 -2.14 -4.82 2.50
N LYS A 39 -1.27 -4.57 3.49
CA LYS A 39 -1.64 -4.69 4.92
C LYS A 39 -2.80 -3.78 5.28
N ARG A 40 -2.80 -2.52 4.79
CA ARG A 40 -3.85 -1.52 5.08
C ARG A 40 -5.18 -1.88 4.42
N LEU A 41 -5.17 -2.26 3.15
CA LEU A 41 -6.38 -2.65 2.42
C LEU A 41 -6.94 -3.99 2.91
N ALA A 42 -6.08 -4.99 3.16
CA ALA A 42 -6.50 -6.30 3.65
C ALA A 42 -7.04 -6.28 5.08
N ARG A 43 -6.70 -5.27 5.91
CA ARG A 43 -7.36 -5.03 7.20
C ARG A 43 -8.83 -4.64 7.03
N LYS A 44 -9.16 -3.88 5.99
CA LYS A 44 -10.56 -3.49 5.68
C LYS A 44 -11.41 -4.68 5.19
N ALA A 45 -10.80 -5.71 4.60
CA ALA A 45 -11.52 -6.89 4.12
C ALA A 45 -12.10 -7.78 5.24
N GLY A 46 -11.64 -7.63 6.48
CA GLY A 46 -12.09 -8.43 7.63
C GLY A 46 -11.61 -9.90 7.59
N LYS A 47 -12.05 -10.72 8.56
CA LYS A 47 -11.57 -12.12 8.71
C LYS A 47 -12.26 -13.13 7.76
N LYS A 48 -13.58 -13.03 7.56
CA LYS A 48 -14.35 -13.97 6.74
C LYS A 48 -14.34 -13.56 5.25
N ASN A 49 -14.01 -14.52 4.37
CA ASN A 49 -13.83 -14.34 2.93
C ASN A 49 -12.83 -13.23 2.58
N ARG A 50 -11.72 -13.15 3.34
CA ARG A 50 -10.75 -12.07 3.26
C ARG A 50 -10.19 -11.90 1.84
N THR A 51 -9.78 -12.99 1.19
CA THR A 51 -9.18 -12.95 -0.16
C THR A 51 -10.16 -12.44 -1.21
N GLU A 52 -11.39 -12.98 -1.24
CA GLU A 52 -12.41 -12.56 -2.22
C GLU A 52 -12.82 -11.09 -2.01
N LYS A 53 -13.00 -10.67 -0.76
CA LYS A 53 -13.30 -9.27 -0.44
C LYS A 53 -12.15 -8.34 -0.78
N TYR A 54 -10.92 -8.79 -0.53
CA TYR A 54 -9.71 -8.06 -0.88
C TYR A 54 -9.63 -7.84 -2.39
N LEU A 55 -9.80 -8.90 -3.19
CA LEU A 55 -9.87 -8.80 -4.65
C LEU A 55 -10.96 -7.82 -5.10
N LYS A 56 -12.16 -7.90 -4.53
CA LYS A 56 -13.25 -6.94 -4.83
C LYS A 56 -12.90 -5.49 -4.49
N ILE A 57 -12.07 -5.26 -3.47
CA ILE A 57 -11.56 -3.92 -3.14
C ILE A 57 -10.62 -3.46 -4.26
N LEU A 58 -9.64 -4.29 -4.63
CA LEU A 58 -8.67 -3.97 -5.69
C LEU A 58 -9.37 -3.69 -7.02
N GLU A 59 -10.31 -4.55 -7.43
CA GLU A 59 -11.09 -4.36 -8.66
C GLU A 59 -11.91 -3.06 -8.63
N LYS A 60 -12.49 -2.70 -7.49
CA LYS A 60 -13.25 -1.45 -7.35
C LYS A 60 -12.36 -0.23 -7.44
N LEU A 61 -11.17 -0.28 -6.85
CA LEU A 61 -10.16 0.77 -6.95
C LEU A 61 -9.72 0.90 -8.41
N ARG A 62 -9.36 -0.21 -9.07
CA ARG A 62 -8.95 -0.21 -10.48
C ARG A 62 -10.02 0.39 -11.40
N LYS A 63 -11.30 0.07 -11.18
CA LYS A 63 -12.43 0.61 -11.94
C LYS A 63 -12.68 2.11 -11.71
N ARG A 64 -12.17 2.69 -10.62
CA ARG A 64 -12.38 4.09 -10.23
C ARG A 64 -11.02 4.76 -10.01
N SER A 65 -10.24 4.89 -11.10
CA SER A 65 -8.85 5.36 -11.06
C SER A 65 -8.66 6.66 -10.27
N SER A 66 -9.51 7.67 -10.44
CA SER A 66 -9.38 8.94 -9.68
C SER A 66 -9.51 8.75 -8.16
N VAL A 67 -10.42 7.87 -7.74
CA VAL A 67 -10.60 7.55 -6.31
C VAL A 67 -9.46 6.67 -5.82
N ALA A 68 -8.99 5.72 -6.64
CA ALA A 68 -7.85 4.89 -6.32
C ALA A 68 -6.60 5.74 -6.13
N LYS A 69 -6.30 6.66 -7.04
CA LYS A 69 -5.17 7.59 -6.93
C LYS A 69 -5.21 8.35 -5.62
N LEU A 70 -6.36 8.94 -5.25
CA LEU A 70 -6.50 9.65 -3.99
C LEU A 70 -6.23 8.76 -2.76
N ILE A 71 -6.75 7.52 -2.77
CA ILE A 71 -6.52 6.57 -1.68
C ILE A 71 -5.06 6.13 -1.62
N LEU A 72 -4.45 5.85 -2.77
CA LEU A 72 -3.06 5.41 -2.88
C LEU A 72 -2.10 6.53 -2.47
N SER A 73 -2.31 7.76 -2.94
CA SER A 73 -1.54 8.93 -2.50
C SER A 73 -1.59 9.12 -0.99
N TYR A 74 -2.76 8.92 -0.36
CA TYR A 74 -2.87 8.95 1.09
C TYR A 74 -2.06 7.82 1.75
N LEU A 75 -2.15 6.59 1.24
CA LEU A 75 -1.44 5.44 1.83
C LEU A 75 0.08 5.55 1.67
N ILE A 76 0.56 6.09 0.55
CA ILE A 76 1.98 6.34 0.30
C ILE A 76 2.48 7.45 1.23
N SER A 77 1.72 8.54 1.39
CA SER A 77 2.04 9.58 2.39
C SER A 77 2.11 9.00 3.80
N GLU A 78 1.16 8.15 4.19
CA GLU A 78 1.14 7.50 5.51
C GLU A 78 2.35 6.56 5.69
N TYR A 79 2.78 5.86 4.63
CA TYR A 79 4.00 5.05 4.65
C TYR A 79 5.24 5.91 4.91
N ILE A 80 5.41 7.01 4.17
CA ILE A 80 6.55 7.92 4.32
C ILE A 80 6.60 8.46 5.75
N GLU A 81 5.47 8.90 6.30
CA GLU A 81 5.39 9.39 7.69
C GLU A 81 5.75 8.30 8.72
N GLU A 82 5.25 7.07 8.55
CA GLU A 82 5.57 5.97 9.47
C GLU A 82 7.03 5.51 9.36
N ARG A 83 7.63 5.57 8.16
CA ARG A 83 9.03 5.28 7.92
C ARG A 83 9.92 6.33 8.61
N ASP A 84 9.66 7.61 8.34
CA ASP A 84 10.47 8.73 8.84
C ASP A 84 10.38 8.89 10.37
N SER A 85 9.26 8.45 10.97
CA SER A 85 9.10 8.42 12.44
C SER A 85 9.66 7.17 13.13
N GLY A 86 10.16 6.18 12.37
CA GLY A 86 10.63 4.89 12.90
C GLY A 86 9.50 3.96 13.39
N ALA A 87 8.24 4.31 13.14
CA ALA A 87 7.08 3.53 13.59
C ALA A 87 7.00 2.15 12.91
N LEU A 88 7.52 2.03 11.67
CA LEU A 88 7.57 0.75 10.95
C LEU A 88 8.49 -0.28 11.65
N GLU A 89 9.60 0.14 12.23
CA GLU A 89 10.55 -0.74 12.94
C GLU A 89 9.93 -1.25 14.26
N SER A 90 9.31 -0.36 15.03
CA SER A 90 8.69 -0.69 16.32
C SER A 90 7.55 -1.72 16.22
N ARG A 91 6.82 -1.72 15.09
CA ARG A 91 5.71 -2.65 14.83
C ARG A 91 6.19 -4.05 14.43
N SER A 92 7.36 -4.15 13.81
CA SER A 92 7.96 -5.42 13.42
C SER A 92 8.49 -6.15 14.66
N SER A 93 9.19 -5.45 15.55
CA SER A 93 9.69 -6.02 16.82
C SER A 93 8.58 -6.48 17.76
N SER A 94 7.42 -5.82 17.76
CA SER A 94 6.30 -6.16 18.63
C SER A 94 5.57 -7.46 18.23
N ARG A 95 5.78 -7.97 17.01
CA ARG A 95 5.13 -9.20 16.52
C ARG A 95 5.98 -10.46 16.69
N GLU A 96 7.28 -10.34 16.93
CA GLU A 96 8.16 -11.48 17.18
C GLU A 96 8.04 -12.04 18.61
N TYR A 97 7.32 -11.34 19.51
CA TYR A 97 7.13 -11.72 20.91
C TYR A 97 5.66 -12.01 21.31
N SER A 98 4.79 -12.36 20.35
CA SER A 98 3.38 -12.73 20.62
C SER A 98 2.96 -13.96 19.85
#